data_AF-A0A139AVE4-F1
#
_entry.id   AF-A0A139AVE4-F1
#
_cell.length_a   1.000
_cell.length_b   1.000
_cell.length_c   1.000
_cell.angle_alpha   90.00
_cell.angle_beta   90.00
_cell.angle_gamma   90.00
#
_symmetry.space_group_name_H-M   'P 1'
#
loop_
_entity.id
_entity.type
_entity.pdbx_description
1 polymer ?
#
loop_
_entity_poly.entity_id
_entity_poly.type
_entity_poly.pdbx_seq_one_letter_code
_entity_poly.pdbx_strand_id
1 'polypeptide(L)' 'KNAKRKRSTKACDTCHRKKIRCNGELPCSNCSHSKHQCAYTPSAKKRGPRVGYIESLERRLSQMES' A
#
# COMPACT_ATOMS: atom_id res chain seq x y z
N LYS A 1 32.71 -5.27 6.33
CA LYS A 1 31.83 -4.95 5.18
C LYS A 1 30.45 -4.55 5.71
N ASN A 2 30.20 -3.25 5.93
CA ASN A 2 28.93 -2.79 6.49
C ASN A 2 27.90 -2.75 5.35
N ALA A 3 27.07 -3.80 5.22
CA ALA A 3 26.03 -3.84 4.21
C ALA A 3 25.08 -2.65 4.43
N LYS A 4 25.06 -1.72 3.47
CA LYS A 4 24.20 -0.53 3.49
C LYS A 4 22.77 -1.01 3.73
N ARG A 5 22.24 -0.82 4.96
CA ARG A 5 20.90 -1.27 5.32
C ARG A 5 19.92 -0.61 4.36
N LYS A 6 19.35 -1.39 3.44
CA LYS A 6 18.39 -0.91 2.45
C LYS A 6 17.20 -0.39 3.26
N ARG A 7 17.03 0.94 3.31
CA ARG A 7 15.97 1.58 4.09
C ARG A 7 14.64 1.06 3.54
N SER A 8 13.97 0.20 4.29
CA SER A 8 12.63 -0.27 3.89
C SER A 8 11.71 0.96 3.84
N THR A 9 11.11 1.19 2.67
CA THR A 9 10.20 2.32 2.45
C THR A 9 8.83 2.07 3.06
N LYS A 10 8.51 0.82 3.39
CA LYS A 10 7.24 0.37 3.97
C LYS A 10 7.51 -0.65 5.08
N ALA A 11 6.78 -0.54 6.20
CA ALA A 11 6.73 -1.59 7.21
C ALA A 11 5.79 -2.72 6.77
N CYS A 12 6.05 -3.96 7.19
CA CYS A 12 5.09 -5.05 7.00
C CYS A 12 3.77 -4.74 7.73
N ASP A 13 2.68 -5.40 7.34
CA ASP A 13 1.34 -5.11 7.84
C ASP A 13 1.24 -5.27 9.36
N THR A 14 1.91 -6.29 9.91
CA THR A 14 1.92 -6.55 11.36
C THR A 14 2.67 -5.45 12.11
N CYS A 15 3.86 -5.05 11.65
CA CYS A 15 4.62 -3.96 12.28
C CYS A 15 3.92 -2.61 12.11
N HIS A 16 3.27 -2.39 10.96
CA HIS A 16 2.50 -1.18 10.68
C HIS A 16 1.29 -1.08 11.62
N ARG A 17 0.52 -2.17 11.78
CA ARG A 17 -0.62 -2.24 12.72
C ARG A 17 -0.18 -2.05 14.17
N LYS A 18 0.93 -2.68 14.58
CA LYS A 18 1.49 -2.55 15.93
C LYS A 18 2.25 -1.23 16.18
N LYS A 19 2.42 -0.38 15.16
CA LYS A 19 3.22 0.86 15.20
C LYS A 19 4.66 0.65 15.72
N ILE A 20 5.27 -0.49 15.39
CA ILE A 20 6.65 -0.83 15.77
C ILE A 20 7.59 -0.75 14.57
N ARG A 21 8.89 -0.59 14.83
CA ARG A 21 9.91 -0.50 13.79
C ARG A 21 10.02 -1.81 13.01
N CYS A 22 9.85 -1.74 11.69
CA CYS A 22 10.09 -2.87 10.80
C CYS A 22 11.50 -2.79 10.19
N ASN A 23 12.20 -3.92 10.14
CA ASN A 23 13.52 -4.06 9.52
C ASN A 23 13.44 -4.28 8.00
N GLY A 24 12.26 -4.60 7.45
CA GLY A 24 12.09 -4.77 6.00
C GLY A 24 12.39 -6.15 5.45
N GLU A 25 12.84 -7.08 6.28
CA GLU A 25 13.11 -8.48 5.90
C GLU A 25 11.82 -9.29 5.88
N LEU A 26 11.83 -10.45 5.21
CA LEU A 26 10.67 -11.35 5.12
C LEU A 26 11.09 -12.77 5.55
N PRO A 27 10.67 -13.24 6.75
CA PRO A 27 9.91 -12.52 7.78
C PRO A 27 10.73 -11.43 8.48
N CYS A 28 10.05 -10.36 8.90
CA CYS A 28 10.67 -9.28 9.65
C CYS A 28 11.17 -9.78 11.03
N SER A 29 12.22 -9.22 11.64
CA SER A 29 12.77 -9.74 12.92
C SER A 29 11.70 -9.82 14.02
N ASN A 30 10.87 -8.78 14.12
CA ASN A 30 9.76 -8.76 15.09
C ASN A 30 8.71 -9.83 14.78
N CYS A 31 8.41 -10.05 13.50
CA CYS A 31 7.44 -11.02 13.04
C CYS A 31 7.93 -12.45 13.28
N SER A 32 9.22 -12.67 13.06
CA SER A 32 9.93 -13.92 13.34
C SER A 32 9.88 -14.25 14.83
N HIS A 33 10.26 -13.31 15.70
CA HIS A 33 10.22 -13.51 17.16
C HIS A 33 8.80 -13.68 17.70
N SER A 34 7.84 -12.89 17.21
CA SER A 34 6.45 -12.96 17.66
C SER A 34 5.66 -14.10 17.02
N LYS A 35 6.27 -14.86 16.10
CA LYS A 35 5.62 -15.89 15.27
C LYS A 35 4.31 -15.41 14.63
N HIS A 36 4.27 -14.13 14.23
CA HIS A 36 3.12 -13.56 13.54
C HIS A 36 3.34 -13.56 12.03
N GLN A 37 2.24 -13.61 11.29
CA GLN A 37 2.28 -13.51 9.84
C GLN A 37 2.93 -12.19 9.40
N CYS A 38 4.07 -12.28 8.72
CA CYS A 38 4.71 -11.14 8.09
C CYS A 38 4.20 -11.01 6.66
N ALA A 39 3.29 -10.08 6.43
CA ALA A 39 2.76 -9.80 5.10
C ALA A 39 3.07 -8.36 4.70
N TYR A 40 3.29 -8.16 3.41
CA TYR A 40 3.34 -6.85 2.76
C TYR A 40 2.19 -6.80 1.78
N THR A 41 0.95 -6.75 2.28
CA THR A 41 -0.20 -6.67 1.40
C THR A 41 -0.13 -5.36 0.60
N PRO A 42 -0.24 -5.42 -0.74
CA PRO A 42 -0.44 -4.22 -1.52
C PRO A 42 -1.78 -3.63 -1.08
N SER A 43 -1.76 -2.41 -0.55
CA SER A 43 -3.01 -1.69 -0.33
C SER A 43 -3.66 -1.53 -1.69
N ALA A 44 -4.80 -2.18 -1.90
CA ALA A 44 -5.57 -2.02 -3.12
C ALA A 44 -5.77 -0.51 -3.32
N LYS A 45 -5.16 0.04 -4.38
CA LYS A 45 -5.33 1.45 -4.73
C LYS A 45 -6.76 1.62 -5.24
N LYS A 46 -7.75 1.63 -4.36
CA LYS A 46 -9.07 2.17 -4.68
C LYS A 46 -9.00 3.69 -4.56
N ARG A 47 -8.14 4.32 -5.37
CA ARG A 47 -8.43 5.70 -5.74
C ARG A 47 -9.54 5.56 -6.76
N GLY A 48 -10.69 6.18 -6.47
CA GLY A 48 -11.82 6.21 -7.39
C GLY A 48 -11.42 6.81 -8.74
N PRO A 49 -12.35 6.89 -9.70
CA PRO A 49 -12.11 7.57 -10.95
C PRO A 49 -11.52 8.96 -10.70
N ARG A 50 -10.60 9.39 -11.59
CA ARG A 50 -9.96 10.71 -11.49
C ARG A 50 -11.04 11.77 -11.29
N VAL A 51 -10.79 12.77 -10.44
CA VAL A 51 -11.65 13.95 -10.30
C VAL A 51 -11.91 14.51 -11.71
N GLY A 52 -13.18 14.70 -12.08
CA GLY A 52 -13.61 15.15 -13.41
C GLY A 52 -13.81 14.06 -14.47
N TYR A 53 -13.41 12.81 -14.22
CA TYR A 53 -13.68 11.71 -15.18
C TYR A 53 -15.18 11.45 -15.33
N ILE A 54 -15.91 11.42 -14.21
CA ILE A 54 -17.36 11.21 -14.20
C ILE A 54 -18.07 12.37 -14.92
N GLU A 55 -17.70 13.61 -14.60
CA GLU A 55 -18.24 14.81 -15.25
C GLU A 55 -18.03 14.79 -16.78
N SER A 56 -16.86 14.35 -17.24
CA SER A 56 -16.58 14.21 -18.68
C SER A 56 -17.43 13.13 -19.36
N LEU A 57 -17.76 12.05 -18.64
CA LEU A 57 -18.64 10.99 -19.13
C LEU A 57 -20.07 11.50 -19.23
N GLU A 58 -20.56 12.19 -18.20
CA GLU A 58 -21.88 12.82 -18.16
C GLU A 58 -22.06 13.82 -19.30
N ARG A 59 -21.06 14.68 -19.55
CA ARG A 59 -21.10 15.65 -20.66
C ARG A 59 -21.21 15.00 -22.03
N ARG A 60 -20.53 13.86 -22.24
CA ARG A 60 -20.58 13.14 -23.52
C ARG A 60 -21.91 12.43 -23.72
N LEU A 61 -22.47 11.84 -22.66
CA LEU A 61 -23.80 11.22 -22.72
C LEU A 61 -24.86 12.26 -23.08
N SER A 62 -24.83 13.42 -22.41
CA SER A 62 -25.75 14.52 -22.69
C SER A 62 -25.72 14.98 -24.16
N GLN A 63 -24.56 14.98 -24.83
CA GLN A 63 -24.44 15.36 -26.25
C GLN A 63 -24.97 14.32 -27.24
N MET A 64 -25.06 13.04 -26.84
CA MET A 64 -25.53 11.96 -27.72
C MET A 64 -27.02 11.64 -27.50
N GLU A 65 -27.53 11.96 -26.31
CA GLU A 65 -28.95 11.78 -25.95
C GLU A 65 -29.82 13.00 -26.35
N SER A 66 -29.21 14.05 -26.92
CA SER A 66 -29.89 15.21 -27.51
C SER A 66 -30.01 15.09 -29.03
#